data_AF-A0A3L6ZYE6-F1
#
_entry.id   AF-A0A3L6ZYE6-F1
#
_cell.length_a   1.000
_cell.length_b   1.000
_cell.length_c   1.000
_cell.angle_alpha   90.00
_cell.angle_beta   90.00
_cell.angle_gamma   90.00
#
_symmetry.space_group_name_H-M   'P 1'
#
loop_
_entity.id
_entity.type
_entity.pdbx_description
1 polymer ?
#
loop_
_entity_poly.entity_id
_entity_poly.type
_entity_poly.pdbx_seq_one_letter_code
_entity_poly.pdbx_strand_id
1 'polypeptide(L)'
;MNDVSRSVMALTSLGVGLVHLAIGAGSPPLPAILLVGFGVAELAWGVAVLARGRLLLPNAALPLALSPLLLWGLDVTVAIVLGGAGATALLPFGPMAASAVLSLALGAGLAISRRRAASPRPAASGSRPGRYLLGMTLGAMLVAGLVTPALAGTQAGTEAVPHGEHGTEPVKEAPGLHSGH
;
A
#
# COMPACT_ATOMS: atom_id res chain seq x y z
N MET A 1 -5.20 3.23 23.00
CA MET A 1 -4.26 3.34 21.86
C MET A 1 -3.43 4.62 22.00
N ASN A 2 -2.18 4.63 21.54
CA ASN A 2 -1.33 5.83 21.50
C ASN A 2 -1.41 6.50 20.12
N ASP A 3 -0.98 7.77 20.04
CA ASP A 3 -1.09 8.55 18.80
C ASP A 3 -0.26 7.97 17.66
N VAL A 4 0.89 7.37 17.98
CA VAL A 4 1.77 6.69 17.00
C VAL A 4 1.04 5.59 16.26
N SER A 5 0.44 4.64 16.98
CA SER A 5 -0.23 3.50 16.35
C SER A 5 -1.41 3.96 15.50
N ARG A 6 -2.10 5.04 15.90
CA ARG A 6 -3.18 5.61 15.08
C ARG A 6 -2.65 6.17 13.76
N SER A 7 -1.61 7.01 13.81
CA SER A 7 -1.01 7.61 12.62
C SER A 7 -0.40 6.55 11.69
N VAL A 8 0.29 5.56 12.25
CA VAL A 8 0.86 4.44 11.47
C VAL A 8 -0.25 3.63 10.81
N MET A 9 -1.32 3.25 11.52
CA MET A 9 -2.43 2.51 10.91
C MET A 9 -3.15 3.32 9.82
N ALA A 10 -3.33 4.63 10.03
CA ALA A 10 -3.90 5.47 9.00
C ALA A 10 -2.99 5.52 7.77
N LEU A 11 -1.68 5.71 7.95
CA LEU A 11 -0.71 5.70 6.84
C LEU A 11 -0.68 4.34 6.13
N THR A 12 -0.72 3.23 6.87
CA THR A 12 -0.81 1.89 6.29
C THR A 12 -2.08 1.75 5.45
N SER A 13 -3.24 2.20 5.95
CA SER A 13 -4.49 2.19 5.18
C SER A 13 -4.41 3.00 3.89
N LEU A 14 -3.74 4.16 3.92
CA LEU A 14 -3.50 4.94 2.70
C LEU A 14 -2.64 4.17 1.70
N GLY A 15 -1.57 3.52 2.18
CA GLY A 15 -0.70 2.69 1.35
C GLY A 15 -1.44 1.51 0.71
N VAL A 16 -2.25 0.78 1.49
CA VAL A 16 -3.11 -0.31 0.99
C VAL A 16 -4.04 0.22 -0.11
N GLY A 17 -4.72 1.33 0.16
CA GLY A 17 -5.69 1.88 -0.79
C GLY A 17 -5.07 2.35 -2.10
N LEU A 18 -3.88 2.97 -2.05
CA LEU A 18 -3.12 3.34 -3.26
C LEU A 18 -2.76 2.11 -4.10
N VAL A 19 -2.30 1.04 -3.47
CA VAL A 19 -1.95 -0.20 -4.17
C VAL A 19 -3.19 -0.84 -4.81
N HIS A 20 -4.32 -0.90 -4.10
CA HIS A 20 -5.57 -1.42 -4.68
C HIS A 20 -6.09 -0.59 -5.85
N LEU A 21 -6.01 0.75 -5.78
CA LEU A 21 -6.37 1.60 -6.92
C LEU A 21 -5.50 1.32 -8.14
N ALA A 22 -4.18 1.20 -7.94
CA ALA A 22 -3.24 0.96 -9.03
C ALA A 22 -3.42 -0.41 -9.68
N ILE A 23 -3.70 -1.45 -8.88
CA ILE A 23 -4.04 -2.78 -9.39
C ILE A 23 -5.38 -2.74 -10.14
N GLY A 24 -6.39 -2.07 -9.57
CA GLY A 24 -7.71 -1.94 -10.17
C GLY A 24 -7.67 -1.27 -11.55
N ALA A 25 -6.82 -0.27 -11.74
CA ALA A 25 -6.66 0.42 -13.02
C ALA A 25 -6.21 -0.50 -14.18
N GLY A 26 -5.46 -1.57 -13.86
CA GLY A 26 -4.98 -2.55 -14.84
C GLY A 26 -5.77 -3.86 -14.88
N SER A 27 -6.88 -3.97 -14.14
CA SER A 27 -7.61 -5.21 -13.95
C SER A 27 -8.79 -5.37 -14.92
N PRO A 28 -9.28 -6.60 -15.15
CA PRO A 28 -10.57 -6.83 -15.81
C PRO A 28 -11.73 -6.13 -15.06
N PRO A 29 -12.90 -5.90 -15.71
CA PRO A 29 -13.92 -5.00 -15.18
C PRO A 29 -14.41 -5.34 -13.77
N LEU A 30 -14.64 -6.61 -13.46
CA LEU A 30 -15.15 -7.01 -12.16
C LEU A 30 -14.11 -6.84 -11.03
N PRO A 31 -12.88 -7.40 -11.12
CA PRO A 31 -11.83 -7.11 -10.14
C PRO A 31 -11.50 -5.61 -10.04
N ALA A 32 -11.52 -4.87 -11.16
CA ALA A 32 -11.29 -3.43 -11.17
C ALA A 32 -12.30 -2.67 -10.28
N ILE A 33 -13.60 -2.92 -10.47
CA ILE A 33 -14.66 -2.27 -9.67
C ILE A 33 -14.49 -2.59 -8.19
N LEU A 34 -14.21 -3.85 -7.84
CA LEU A 34 -14.02 -4.27 -6.46
C LEU A 34 -12.81 -3.59 -5.82
N LEU A 35 -11.64 -3.70 -6.47
CA LEU A 35 -10.39 -3.14 -5.95
C LEU A 35 -10.42 -1.61 -5.88
N VAL A 36 -11.03 -0.94 -6.86
CA VAL A 36 -11.24 0.51 -6.80
C VAL A 36 -12.15 0.87 -5.63
N GLY A 37 -13.25 0.14 -5.43
CA GLY A 37 -14.14 0.33 -4.29
C GLY A 37 -13.43 0.18 -2.94
N PHE A 38 -12.64 -0.89 -2.78
CA PHE A 38 -11.82 -1.09 -1.57
C PHE A 38 -10.77 0.01 -1.41
N GLY A 39 -10.05 0.34 -2.48
CA GLY A 39 -8.99 1.35 -2.43
C GLY A 39 -9.51 2.74 -2.05
N VAL A 40 -10.66 3.15 -2.60
CA VAL A 40 -11.34 4.39 -2.20
C VAL A 40 -11.78 4.33 -0.74
N ALA A 41 -12.36 3.22 -0.30
CA ALA A 41 -12.83 3.08 1.08
C ALA A 41 -11.67 3.12 2.10
N GLU A 42 -10.54 2.48 1.78
CA GLU A 42 -9.32 2.47 2.61
C GLU A 42 -8.64 3.83 2.65
N LEU A 43 -8.59 4.54 1.52
CA LEU A 43 -8.11 5.93 1.46
C LEU A 43 -8.99 6.85 2.30
N ALA A 44 -10.30 6.80 2.08
CA ALA A 44 -11.27 7.59 2.82
C ALA A 44 -11.20 7.32 4.31
N TRP A 45 -11.06 6.06 4.72
CA TRP A 45 -10.91 5.69 6.13
C TRP A 45 -9.61 6.22 6.73
N GLY A 46 -8.46 6.04 6.04
CA GLY A 46 -7.17 6.55 6.49
C GLY A 46 -7.18 8.07 6.69
N VAL A 47 -7.69 8.82 5.70
CA VAL A 47 -7.86 10.28 5.78
C VAL A 47 -8.78 10.65 6.94
N ALA A 48 -9.93 9.97 7.09
CA ALA A 48 -10.89 10.28 8.14
C ALA A 48 -10.35 10.00 9.55
N VAL A 49 -9.54 8.95 9.74
CA VAL A 49 -8.85 8.67 11.01
C VAL A 49 -7.84 9.76 11.37
N LEU A 50 -7.08 10.25 10.39
CA LEU A 50 -6.16 11.38 10.58
C LEU A 50 -6.93 12.66 10.92
N ALA A 51 -7.96 12.99 10.13
CA ALA A 51 -8.76 14.21 10.31
C ALA A 51 -9.52 14.25 11.63
N ARG A 52 -10.02 13.10 12.12
CA ARG A 52 -10.79 13.02 13.37
C ARG A 52 -9.94 12.74 14.61
N GLY A 53 -8.66 12.41 14.45
CA GLY A 53 -7.77 12.08 15.59
C GLY A 53 -8.19 10.84 16.38
N ARG A 54 -9.08 9.99 15.85
CA ARG A 54 -9.61 8.79 16.50
C ARG A 54 -9.89 7.69 15.48
N LEU A 55 -9.89 6.42 15.92
CA LEU A 55 -10.31 5.32 15.06
C LEU A 55 -11.81 5.40 14.80
N LEU A 56 -12.18 5.31 13.53
CA LEU A 56 -13.57 5.29 13.09
C LEU A 56 -13.98 3.87 12.75
N LEU A 57 -15.17 3.46 13.18
CA LEU A 57 -15.80 2.16 12.87
C LEU A 57 -14.79 0.99 12.85
N PRO A 58 -13.99 0.77 13.90
CA PRO A 58 -12.94 -0.23 13.87
C PRO A 58 -13.50 -1.61 13.52
N ASN A 59 -14.72 -1.92 13.96
CA ASN A 59 -15.48 -3.15 13.69
C ASN A 59 -15.70 -3.42 12.20
N ALA A 60 -15.98 -2.38 11.41
CA ALA A 60 -16.12 -2.49 9.95
C ALA A 60 -14.77 -2.41 9.23
N ALA A 61 -13.81 -1.66 9.76
CA ALA A 61 -12.50 -1.47 9.14
C ALA A 61 -11.69 -2.76 9.02
N LEU A 62 -11.74 -3.65 10.03
CA LEU A 62 -11.00 -4.91 10.01
C LEU A 62 -11.48 -5.89 8.91
N PRO A 63 -12.77 -6.25 8.83
CA PRO A 63 -13.23 -7.11 7.74
C PRO A 63 -13.03 -6.43 6.38
N LEU A 64 -13.23 -5.11 6.28
CA LEU A 64 -12.98 -4.36 5.05
C LEU A 64 -11.52 -4.51 4.59
N ALA A 65 -10.55 -4.30 5.49
CA ALA A 65 -9.12 -4.41 5.18
C ALA A 65 -8.66 -5.84 4.84
N LEU A 66 -9.32 -6.86 5.38
CA LEU A 66 -8.98 -8.26 5.09
C LEU A 66 -9.73 -8.82 3.87
N SER A 67 -10.79 -8.16 3.41
CA SER A 67 -11.61 -8.64 2.29
C SER A 67 -10.81 -8.79 0.99
N PRO A 68 -10.00 -7.80 0.55
CA PRO A 68 -9.18 -7.93 -0.65
C PRO A 68 -8.18 -9.10 -0.59
N LEU A 69 -7.59 -9.33 0.59
CA LEU A 69 -6.68 -10.45 0.81
C LEU A 69 -7.38 -11.80 0.65
N LEU A 70 -8.60 -11.93 1.18
CA LEU A 70 -9.39 -13.16 1.02
C LEU A 70 -9.81 -13.40 -0.43
N LEU A 71 -10.23 -12.34 -1.13
CA LEU A 71 -10.60 -12.41 -2.55
C LEU A 71 -9.41 -12.80 -3.42
N TRP A 72 -8.22 -12.27 -3.13
CA TRP A 72 -7.00 -12.66 -3.83
C TRP A 72 -6.57 -14.09 -3.53
N GLY A 73 -6.68 -14.54 -2.27
CA GLY A 73 -6.44 -15.94 -1.91
C GLY A 73 -7.35 -16.90 -2.68
N LEU A 74 -8.62 -16.50 -2.88
CA LEU A 74 -9.57 -17.25 -3.71
C LEU A 74 -9.14 -17.26 -5.18
N ASP A 75 -8.77 -16.11 -5.75
CA ASP A 75 -8.27 -16.00 -7.14
C ASP A 75 -7.07 -16.93 -7.39
N VAL A 76 -6.07 -16.89 -6.51
CA VAL A 76 -4.89 -17.78 -6.59
C VAL A 76 -5.31 -19.26 -6.46
N THR A 77 -6.22 -19.58 -5.56
CA THR A 77 -6.70 -20.95 -5.36
C THR A 77 -7.42 -21.47 -6.61
N VAL A 78 -8.30 -20.67 -7.20
CA VAL A 78 -9.02 -21.01 -8.43
C VAL A 78 -8.04 -21.23 -9.59
N ALA A 79 -7.06 -20.33 -9.75
CA ALA A 79 -6.03 -20.47 -10.79
C ALA A 79 -5.25 -21.78 -10.67
N ILE A 80 -4.88 -22.18 -9.45
CA ILE A 80 -4.18 -23.44 -9.18
C ILE A 80 -5.08 -24.66 -9.46
N VAL A 81 -6.33 -24.64 -8.98
CA VAL A 81 -7.28 -25.77 -9.12
C VAL A 81 -7.64 -26.04 -10.58
N LEU A 82 -7.73 -24.99 -11.41
CA LEU A 82 -8.01 -25.13 -12.84
C LEU A 82 -6.78 -25.56 -13.67
N GLY A 83 -5.69 -25.98 -13.01
CA GLY A 83 -4.50 -26.53 -13.66
C GLY A 83 -3.51 -25.48 -14.16
N GLY A 84 -3.70 -24.21 -13.80
CA GLY A 84 -2.72 -23.16 -14.03
C GLY A 84 -1.61 -23.18 -12.98
N ALA A 85 -0.42 -22.71 -13.35
CA ALA A 85 0.47 -22.14 -12.34
C ALA A 85 -0.20 -20.88 -11.78
N GLY A 86 0.08 -20.49 -10.53
CA GLY A 86 -0.44 -19.22 -9.96
C GLY A 86 -0.13 -17.97 -10.79
N ALA A 87 0.77 -18.08 -11.78
CA ALA A 87 0.99 -17.12 -12.86
C ALA A 87 -0.23 -16.85 -13.78
N THR A 88 -1.27 -17.68 -13.73
CA THR A 88 -2.54 -17.50 -14.46
C THR A 88 -3.60 -16.74 -13.66
N ALA A 89 -3.27 -16.32 -12.42
CA ALA A 89 -4.15 -15.50 -11.60
C ALA A 89 -4.53 -14.19 -12.31
N LEU A 90 -5.74 -13.71 -12.08
CA LEU A 90 -6.25 -12.48 -12.70
C LEU A 90 -5.51 -11.25 -12.19
N LEU A 91 -4.98 -11.32 -10.96
CA LEU A 91 -4.35 -10.21 -10.27
C LEU A 91 -2.82 -10.38 -10.20
N PRO A 92 -2.06 -9.28 -10.33
CA PRO A 92 -0.61 -9.31 -10.30
C PRO A 92 -0.10 -9.71 -8.91
N PHE A 93 0.68 -10.80 -8.84
CA PHE A 93 1.11 -11.39 -7.57
C PHE A 93 1.95 -10.44 -6.70
N GLY A 94 2.95 -9.76 -7.28
CA GLY A 94 3.86 -8.87 -6.54
C GLY A 94 3.14 -7.71 -5.81
N PRO A 95 2.39 -6.86 -6.54
CA PRO A 95 1.58 -5.80 -5.93
C PRO A 95 0.55 -6.31 -4.91
N MET A 96 -0.13 -7.43 -5.19
CA MET A 96 -1.09 -8.02 -4.25
C MET A 96 -0.42 -8.54 -2.98
N ALA A 97 0.77 -9.16 -3.07
CA ALA A 97 1.52 -9.62 -1.92
C ALA A 97 1.97 -8.45 -1.03
N ALA A 98 2.42 -7.33 -1.63
CA ALA A 98 2.73 -6.11 -0.89
C ALA A 98 1.48 -5.55 -0.18
N SER A 99 0.34 -5.49 -0.87
CA SER A 99 -0.95 -5.09 -0.27
C SER A 99 -1.36 -6.03 0.88
N ALA A 100 -1.17 -7.34 0.73
CA ALA A 100 -1.48 -8.33 1.75
C ALA A 100 -0.69 -8.08 3.04
N VAL A 101 0.62 -7.80 2.93
CA VAL A 101 1.47 -7.48 4.10
C VAL A 101 0.97 -6.23 4.81
N LEU A 102 0.67 -5.17 4.07
CA LEU A 102 0.14 -3.92 4.63
C LEU A 102 -1.24 -4.13 5.28
N SER A 103 -2.12 -4.89 4.64
CA SER A 103 -3.47 -5.22 5.13
C SER A 103 -3.42 -6.06 6.41
N LEU A 104 -2.49 -7.02 6.49
CA LEU A 104 -2.24 -7.81 7.70
C LEU A 104 -1.68 -6.94 8.83
N ALA A 105 -0.75 -6.03 8.53
CA ALA A 105 -0.22 -5.09 9.53
C ALA A 105 -1.31 -4.17 10.08
N LEU A 106 -2.17 -3.63 9.20
CA LEU A 106 -3.33 -2.83 9.58
C LEU A 106 -4.32 -3.65 10.43
N GLY A 107 -4.65 -4.85 9.99
CA GLY A 107 -5.56 -5.76 10.68
C GLY A 107 -5.06 -6.16 12.07
N ALA A 108 -3.77 -6.47 12.18
CA ALA A 108 -3.12 -6.76 13.46
C ALA A 108 -3.17 -5.54 14.40
N GLY A 109 -2.88 -4.34 13.89
CA GLY A 109 -2.98 -3.09 14.64
C GLY A 109 -4.40 -2.85 15.18
N LEU A 110 -5.42 -3.04 14.34
CA LEU A 110 -6.83 -2.91 14.71
C LEU A 110 -7.22 -3.97 15.76
N ALA A 111 -6.84 -5.23 15.57
CA ALA A 111 -7.13 -6.30 16.52
C ALA A 111 -6.47 -6.07 17.89
N ILE A 112 -5.19 -5.70 17.92
CA ILE A 112 -4.47 -5.36 19.16
C ILE A 112 -5.12 -4.15 19.85
N SER A 113 -5.49 -3.12 19.08
CA SER A 113 -6.18 -1.94 19.62
C SER A 113 -7.50 -2.30 20.31
N ARG A 114 -8.31 -3.17 19.67
CA ARG A 114 -9.57 -3.67 20.26
C ARG A 114 -9.33 -4.47 21.52
N ARG A 115 -8.37 -5.42 21.51
CA ARG A 115 -8.04 -6.23 22.70
C ARG A 115 -7.62 -5.34 23.88
N ARG A 116 -6.81 -4.30 23.61
CA ARG A 116 -6.38 -3.34 24.63
C ARG A 116 -7.49 -2.42 25.13
N ALA A 117 -8.51 -2.16 24.32
CA ALA A 117 -9.67 -1.38 24.76
C ALA A 117 -10.58 -2.16 25.72
N ALA A 118 -10.53 -3.50 25.68
CA ALA A 118 -11.30 -4.38 26.56
C ALA A 118 -10.63 -4.64 27.93
N SER A 119 -9.36 -4.29 28.11
CA SER A 119 -8.62 -4.53 29.37
C SER A 119 -8.60 -3.28 30.28
N PRO A 120 -8.61 -3.44 31.63
CA PRO A 120 -8.43 -2.34 32.56
C PRO A 120 -7.11 -1.59 32.30
N ARG A 121 -7.19 -0.26 32.23
CA ARG A 121 -6.06 0.57 31.79
C ARG A 121 -5.14 0.92 32.96
N PRO A 122 -3.86 0.52 32.98
CA PRO A 122 -2.89 1.10 33.90
C PRO A 122 -2.68 2.60 33.59
N ALA A 123 -2.38 3.40 34.61
CA ALA A 123 -2.18 4.84 34.49
C ALA A 123 -1.22 5.19 33.33
N ALA A 124 -1.65 6.11 32.46
CA ALA A 124 -0.91 6.44 31.25
C ALA A 124 0.40 7.16 31.61
N SER A 125 1.55 6.54 31.32
CA SER A 125 2.80 7.29 31.23
C SER A 125 2.75 8.19 29.99
N GLY A 126 3.15 9.45 30.13
CA GLY A 126 3.12 10.43 29.05
C GLY A 126 3.86 9.94 27.80
N SER A 127 3.36 10.33 26.62
CA SER A 127 4.01 10.01 25.35
C SER A 127 5.40 10.65 25.30
N ARG A 128 6.44 9.84 25.08
CA ARG A 128 7.80 10.35 24.85
C ARG A 128 7.92 10.76 23.38
N PRO A 129 8.15 12.04 23.04
CA PRO A 129 8.18 12.51 21.65
C PRO A 129 9.14 11.71 20.76
N GLY A 130 10.31 11.33 21.27
CA GLY A 130 11.28 10.51 20.52
C GLY A 130 10.76 9.12 20.13
N ARG A 131 9.96 8.46 20.98
CA ARG A 131 9.31 7.19 20.64
C ARG A 131 8.24 7.38 19.58
N TYR A 132 7.57 8.54 19.59
CA TYR A 132 6.59 8.86 18.56
C TYR A 132 7.24 9.03 17.20
N LEU A 133 8.28 9.86 17.12
CA LEU A 133 9.01 10.10 15.88
C LEU A 133 9.62 8.81 15.34
N LEU A 134 10.29 8.02 16.20
CA LEU A 134 10.89 6.75 15.77
C LEU A 134 9.84 5.77 15.22
N GLY A 135 8.73 5.56 15.93
CA GLY A 135 7.68 4.67 15.47
C GLY A 135 7.01 5.15 14.17
N MET A 136 6.86 6.47 14.02
CA MET A 136 6.32 7.06 12.80
C MET A 136 7.28 6.93 11.62
N THR A 137 8.57 7.21 11.81
CA THR A 137 9.60 7.06 10.76
C THR A 137 9.69 5.61 10.30
N LEU A 138 9.75 4.64 11.23
CA LEU A 138 9.81 3.22 10.88
C LEU A 138 8.54 2.78 10.13
N GLY A 139 7.36 3.21 10.59
CA GLY A 139 6.10 2.94 9.91
C GLY A 139 6.07 3.54 8.50
N ALA A 140 6.51 4.78 8.33
CA ALA A 140 6.56 5.45 7.05
C ALA A 140 7.55 4.80 6.08
N MET A 141 8.75 4.43 6.56
CA MET A 141 9.74 3.71 5.75
C MET A 141 9.21 2.36 5.27
N LEU A 142 8.53 1.61 6.14
CA LEU A 142 7.92 0.33 5.76
C LEU A 142 6.83 0.53 4.71
N VAL A 143 5.91 1.49 4.92
CA VAL A 143 4.85 1.76 3.95
C VAL A 143 5.42 2.22 2.61
N ALA A 144 6.32 3.21 2.61
CA ALA A 144 6.94 3.73 1.39
C ALA A 144 7.75 2.64 0.65
N GLY A 145 8.51 1.84 1.39
CA GLY A 145 9.33 0.76 0.86
C GLY A 145 8.52 -0.37 0.23
N LEU A 146 7.28 -0.61 0.66
CA LEU A 146 6.38 -1.59 0.03
C LEU A 146 5.54 -0.97 -1.11
N VAL A 147 4.96 0.20 -0.87
CA VAL A 147 4.03 0.83 -1.83
C VAL A 147 4.76 1.20 -3.12
N THR A 148 5.97 1.73 -3.04
CA THR A 148 6.72 2.18 -4.24
C THR A 148 6.98 1.05 -5.24
N PRO A 149 7.64 -0.08 -4.89
CA PRO A 149 7.81 -1.19 -5.82
C PRO A 149 6.48 -1.87 -6.19
N ALA A 150 5.48 -1.86 -5.31
CA ALA A 150 4.16 -2.38 -5.64
C ALA A 150 3.50 -1.56 -6.77
N LEU A 151 3.52 -0.23 -6.68
CA LEU A 151 3.01 0.64 -7.74
C LEU A 151 3.80 0.47 -9.04
N ALA A 152 5.13 0.37 -8.96
CA ALA A 152 5.99 0.12 -10.12
C ALA A 152 5.65 -1.21 -10.82
N GLY A 153 5.19 -2.22 -10.07
CA GLY A 153 4.75 -3.51 -10.62
C GLY A 153 3.31 -3.55 -11.15
N THR A 154 2.62 -2.42 -11.27
CA THR A 154 1.27 -2.32 -11.84
C THR A 154 1.28 -1.58 -13.18
N GLN A 155 0.12 -1.53 -13.86
CA GLN A 155 -0.04 -0.70 -15.07
C GLN A 155 0.27 0.79 -14.81
N ALA A 156 0.04 1.30 -13.60
CA ALA A 156 0.43 2.66 -13.24
C ALA A 156 1.95 2.89 -13.31
N GLY A 157 2.75 1.85 -13.07
CA GLY A 157 4.20 1.89 -13.20
C GLY A 157 4.68 1.79 -14.64
N THR A 158 4.00 1.00 -15.48
CA THR A 158 4.36 0.86 -16.91
C THR A 158 4.04 2.10 -17.72
N GLU A 159 2.96 2.81 -17.36
CA GLU A 159 2.55 4.07 -17.99
C GLU A 159 3.24 5.30 -17.39
N ALA A 160 4.15 5.11 -16.42
CA ALA A 160 4.88 6.22 -15.82
C ALA A 160 5.91 6.79 -16.81
N VAL A 161 5.80 8.10 -17.10
CA VAL A 161 6.77 8.82 -17.95
C VAL A 161 8.14 8.82 -17.27
N PRO A 162 9.26 8.54 -17.96
CA PRO A 162 10.60 8.67 -17.38
C PRO A 162 10.84 10.09 -16.86
N HIS A 163 11.01 10.26 -15.54
CA HIS A 163 11.23 11.56 -14.90
C HIS A 163 12.60 11.66 -14.22
N GLY A 164 13.63 11.13 -14.89
CA GLY A 164 15.02 11.18 -14.42
C GLY A 164 16.07 11.20 -15.54
N GLU A 165 15.66 11.26 -16.81
CA GLU A 165 16.59 11.44 -17.92
C GLU A 165 16.88 12.94 -18.10
N HIS A 166 17.86 13.45 -17.34
CA HIS A 166 18.43 14.76 -17.60
C HIS A 166 19.42 14.62 -18.76
N GLY A 167 19.00 15.08 -19.94
CA GLY A 167 19.70 15.13 -21.22
C GLY A 167 21.20 14.81 -21.20
N THR A 168 21.54 13.54 -21.44
CA THR A 168 22.73 13.26 -22.24
C THR A 168 22.33 13.42 -23.70
N GLU A 169 22.27 14.66 -24.17
CA GLU A 169 22.32 14.93 -25.60
C GLU A 169 23.49 14.11 -26.16
N PRO A 170 23.28 13.19 -27.12
CA PRO A 170 24.40 12.57 -27.80
C PRO A 170 25.19 13.72 -28.42
N VAL A 171 26.46 13.87 -28.05
CA VAL A 171 27.36 14.81 -28.71
C VAL A 171 27.28 14.52 -30.20
N LYS A 172 26.61 15.40 -30.94
CA LYS A 172 26.53 15.32 -32.39
C LYS A 172 27.93 15.65 -32.88
N GLU A 173 28.72 14.60 -33.13
CA GLU A 173 30.06 14.72 -33.69
C GLU A 173 29.93 15.55 -34.97
N ALA A 174 30.46 16.78 -34.94
CA ALA A 174 30.32 17.70 -36.05
C ALA A 174 31.08 17.11 -37.25
N PRO A 175 30.46 16.99 -38.44
CA PRO A 175 31.12 16.42 -39.59
C PRO A 175 32.14 17.42 -40.13
N GLY A 176 33.42 17.13 -39.89
CA GLY A 176 34.54 17.61 -40.69
C GLY A 176 35.04 19.02 -40.36
N LEU A 177 36.22 19.08 -39.73
CA LEU A 177 37.28 20.07 -39.99
C LEU A 177 38.59 19.43 -39.48
N HIS A 178 39.40 18.83 -40.36
CA HIS A 178 40.67 19.38 -40.90
C HIS A 178 41.78 19.49 -39.83
N SER A 179 43.06 19.22 -40.03
CA SER A 179 43.91 18.68 -41.10
C SER A 179 45.35 18.93 -40.62
N GLY A 180 46.28 17.99 -40.85
CA GLY A 180 47.73 18.28 -40.93
C GLY A 180 48.47 18.50 -39.60
N HIS A 181 49.27 17.53 -39.18
CA HIS A 181 50.71 17.44 -39.45
C HIS A 181 51.24 16.08 -39.00
#